data_AF-A0AA39UG43-F1
#
_entry.id   AF-A0AA39UG43-F1
#
_cell.length_a   1.000
_cell.length_b   1.000
_cell.length_c   1.000
_cell.angle_alpha   90.00
_cell.angle_beta   90.00
_cell.angle_gamma   90.00
#
_symmetry.space_group_name_H-M   'P 1'
#
loop_
_entity.id
_entity.type
_entity.pdbx_description
1 polymer ?
#
loop_
_entity_poly.entity_id
_entity_poly.type
_entity_poly.pdbx_seq_one_letter_code
_entity_poly.pdbx_strand_id
1 'polypeptide(L)'
;MRRSLRVKSQDHDVTICPTLFRDQRSSLIKGPLHAKFRTLRLTMSQNLPTYTPSRPAPSYSASPLPNEETLESTPRTPGQPPELGSIVRRWKSVTLILKDQDLSERQPSYGKNSIINGELGVSGEKMFSVSVKLEGRLTLSIADAGSSIITLISEKYILWKRSESSAPRCPNVIPFSIIFPATFEDDNRTRKLPPSYEALFYGSSALCVRCVYTLNITIIKRRPRFSLWKPTKTYRVQVNYRPRARPNRPVVRSPSIFSVLKNVPEEWYQIITAMRFRPSSGLDPIQCHFLIPSVQTFGLTDTIPVHIQLIGTLKSLRHFLPPSFGYTPSENRRWSRSRTARGVPTVRVSLIRQTSVTVCGKTSWRNFNLGDGKVWAKPLIASPTGYVLDGDLDREVTADWEGEVRCRSDVKTSGFNIGSVTVQDYILFILTPPDERGCPLQQLQYTHPIKLVTDTWMEEGTHPQDI
;
A
#
# COMPACT_ATOMS: atom_id res chain seq x y z
N MET A 1 58.57 5.34 3.83
CA MET A 1 57.88 4.37 2.93
C MET A 1 56.71 3.71 3.65
N ARG A 2 55.47 4.16 3.42
CA ARG A 2 54.25 3.47 3.87
C ARG A 2 53.32 3.34 2.66
N ARG A 3 53.15 2.11 2.14
CA ARG A 3 52.22 1.81 1.04
C ARG A 3 50.85 1.54 1.64
N SER A 4 49.87 2.36 1.23
CA SER A 4 48.45 2.17 1.48
C SER A 4 47.86 1.35 0.33
N LEU A 5 47.30 0.18 0.63
CA LEU A 5 46.59 -0.67 -0.32
C LEU A 5 45.09 -0.34 -0.25
N ARG A 6 44.59 0.29 -1.31
CA ARG A 6 43.16 0.51 -1.57
C ARG A 6 42.54 -0.79 -2.09
N VAL A 7 41.59 -1.34 -1.36
CA VAL A 7 40.67 -2.39 -1.84
C VAL A 7 39.46 -1.69 -2.46
N LYS A 8 39.25 -1.89 -3.77
CA LYS A 8 38.04 -1.46 -4.48
C LYS A 8 36.94 -2.51 -4.27
N SER A 9 35.83 -2.10 -3.65
CA SER A 9 34.56 -2.84 -3.66
C SER A 9 33.87 -2.56 -5.00
N GLN A 10 33.63 -3.60 -5.79
CA GLN A 10 32.79 -3.56 -6.99
C GLN A 10 31.39 -4.01 -6.59
N ASP A 11 30.48 -3.06 -6.43
CA ASP A 11 29.05 -3.34 -6.34
C ASP A 11 28.51 -3.52 -7.76
N HIS A 12 27.98 -4.71 -8.05
CA HIS A 12 27.27 -5.00 -9.28
C HIS A 12 25.80 -4.61 -9.12
N ASP A 13 25.45 -3.41 -9.59
CA ASP A 13 24.07 -2.97 -9.79
C ASP A 13 23.45 -3.73 -10.97
N VAL A 14 22.56 -4.67 -10.67
CA VAL A 14 21.70 -5.30 -11.68
C VAL A 14 20.59 -4.32 -12.05
N THR A 15 20.79 -3.64 -13.17
CA THR A 15 19.83 -2.68 -13.75
C THR A 15 18.69 -3.45 -14.43
N ILE A 16 17.47 -3.33 -13.90
CA ILE A 16 16.25 -3.80 -14.58
C ILE A 16 15.59 -2.60 -15.26
N CYS A 17 15.64 -2.56 -16.59
CA CYS A 17 15.01 -1.53 -17.42
C CYS A 17 13.48 -1.72 -17.48
N PRO A 18 12.67 -0.68 -17.28
CA PRO A 18 11.25 -0.71 -17.64
C PRO A 18 11.07 -0.43 -19.14
N THR A 19 10.36 -1.35 -19.81
CA THR A 19 9.92 -1.25 -21.20
C THR A 19 8.95 -0.08 -21.41
N LEU A 20 9.31 0.83 -22.32
CA LEU A 20 8.51 1.98 -22.78
C LEU A 20 7.47 1.53 -23.81
N PHE A 21 6.18 1.66 -23.47
CA PHE A 21 5.10 1.66 -24.45
C PHE A 21 5.05 3.03 -25.15
N ARG A 22 5.31 3.05 -26.45
CA ARG A 22 5.28 4.24 -27.32
C ARG A 22 4.01 4.20 -28.16
N ASP A 23 3.07 5.10 -27.85
CA ASP A 23 1.85 5.26 -28.65
C ASP A 23 2.08 6.34 -29.72
N GLN A 24 1.84 5.98 -30.98
CA GLN A 24 1.87 6.87 -32.14
C GLN A 24 0.45 7.04 -32.67
N ARG A 25 0.00 8.30 -32.81
CA ARG A 25 -1.02 8.88 -33.73
C ARG A 25 -1.58 10.14 -33.05
N SER A 26 -1.99 11.22 -33.71
CA SER A 26 -2.01 11.64 -35.11
C SER A 26 -2.25 13.16 -35.10
N SER A 27 -1.56 13.87 -35.97
CA SER A 27 -1.82 15.28 -36.32
C SER A 27 -3.17 15.44 -37.02
N LEU A 28 -3.98 16.45 -36.68
CA LEU A 28 -4.90 17.13 -37.60
C LEU A 28 -5.38 18.50 -37.01
N ILE A 29 -5.08 19.54 -37.80
CA ILE A 29 -5.85 20.76 -38.12
C ILE A 29 -6.19 21.76 -36.99
N LYS A 30 -5.55 22.94 -37.09
CA LYS A 30 -5.91 24.20 -36.46
C LYS A 30 -6.93 24.96 -37.32
N GLY A 31 -7.93 25.57 -36.69
CA GLY A 31 -8.74 26.66 -37.24
C GLY A 31 -9.42 27.44 -36.12
N PRO A 32 -9.40 28.79 -36.10
CA PRO A 32 -10.06 29.58 -35.07
C PRO A 32 -11.46 30.01 -35.53
N LEU A 33 -12.49 29.74 -34.72
CA LEU A 33 -13.81 30.35 -34.88
C LEU A 33 -14.11 31.25 -33.69
N HIS A 34 -14.02 32.56 -33.93
CA HIS A 34 -14.52 33.61 -33.06
C HIS A 34 -16.05 33.66 -33.15
N ALA A 35 -16.76 33.29 -32.07
CA ALA A 35 -18.20 33.54 -31.94
C ALA A 35 -18.47 34.49 -30.76
N LYS A 36 -18.93 35.71 -31.09
CA LYS A 36 -19.41 36.70 -30.12
C LYS A 36 -20.80 36.29 -29.62
N PHE A 37 -20.91 35.88 -28.36
CA PHE A 37 -22.22 35.73 -27.71
C PHE A 37 -22.71 37.08 -27.18
N ARG A 38 -23.81 37.58 -27.76
CA ARG A 38 -24.60 38.70 -27.23
C ARG A 38 -25.50 38.16 -26.11
N THR A 39 -25.24 38.56 -24.87
CA THR A 39 -26.09 38.27 -23.72
C THR A 39 -27.29 39.22 -23.70
N LEU A 40 -28.48 38.71 -24.05
CA LEU A 40 -29.74 39.41 -23.80
C LEU A 40 -30.15 39.16 -22.33
N ARG A 41 -30.26 40.24 -21.54
CA ARG A 41 -30.83 40.20 -20.19
C ARG A 41 -32.35 40.18 -20.30
N LEU A 42 -32.95 39.02 -20.01
CA LEU A 42 -34.38 38.91 -19.69
C LEU A 42 -34.56 39.12 -18.19
N THR A 43 -35.16 40.24 -17.81
CA THR A 43 -35.68 40.47 -16.45
C THR A 43 -37.00 39.72 -16.30
N MET A 44 -36.94 38.48 -15.82
CA MET A 44 -38.13 37.79 -15.29
C MET A 44 -38.14 37.91 -13.76
N SER A 45 -39.02 38.79 -13.26
CA SER A 45 -39.53 38.73 -11.90
C SER A 45 -40.51 37.55 -11.83
N GLN A 46 -40.01 36.35 -11.56
CA GLN A 46 -40.84 35.20 -11.21
C GLN A 46 -40.78 35.00 -9.70
N ASN A 47 -41.90 35.28 -9.03
CA ASN A 47 -42.14 34.87 -7.66
C ASN A 47 -42.06 33.34 -7.60
N LEU A 48 -40.97 32.81 -7.03
CA LEU A 48 -40.81 31.39 -6.82
C LEU A 48 -41.90 30.90 -5.86
N PRO A 49 -42.51 29.72 -6.10
CA PRO A 49 -43.51 29.17 -5.20
C PRO A 49 -42.91 28.97 -3.80
N THR A 50 -43.68 29.34 -2.78
CA THR A 50 -43.32 29.16 -1.37
C THR A 50 -43.43 27.68 -1.02
N TYR A 51 -42.29 27.00 -0.92
CA TYR A 51 -42.25 25.63 -0.44
C TYR A 51 -42.34 25.60 1.10
N THR A 52 -43.20 24.74 1.63
CA THR A 52 -43.23 24.41 3.05
C THR A 52 -41.90 23.74 3.42
N PRO A 53 -41.24 24.11 4.53
CA PRO A 53 -39.99 23.48 4.93
C PRO A 53 -40.18 21.97 5.07
N SER A 54 -39.29 21.20 4.46
CA SER A 54 -39.32 19.74 4.58
C SER A 54 -39.16 19.35 6.05
N ARG A 55 -39.86 18.27 6.44
CA ARG A 55 -39.62 17.64 7.76
C ARG A 55 -38.14 17.27 7.87
N PRO A 56 -37.52 17.37 9.06
CA PRO A 56 -36.15 16.95 9.25
C PRO A 56 -35.98 15.50 8.79
N ALA A 57 -34.87 15.22 8.10
CA ALA A 57 -34.56 13.87 7.68
C ALA A 57 -34.52 12.95 8.91
N PRO A 58 -35.01 11.70 8.79
CA PRO A 58 -34.96 10.75 9.89
C PRO A 58 -33.52 10.50 10.34
N SER A 59 -33.36 10.15 11.61
CA SER A 59 -32.07 9.76 12.17
C SER A 59 -31.69 8.39 11.61
N TYR A 60 -30.74 8.34 10.68
CA TYR A 60 -30.20 7.08 10.17
C TYR A 60 -29.20 6.50 11.18
N SER A 61 -29.31 5.20 11.48
CA SER A 61 -28.31 4.45 12.24
C SER A 61 -27.47 3.56 11.31
N ALA A 62 -26.25 3.25 11.72
CA ALA A 62 -25.36 2.35 10.98
C ALA A 62 -25.76 0.87 11.09
N SER A 63 -26.74 0.56 11.94
CA SER A 63 -27.33 -0.75 12.14
C SER A 63 -28.85 -0.59 12.07
N PRO A 64 -29.58 -1.55 11.49
CA PRO A 64 -31.04 -1.50 11.42
C PRO A 64 -31.63 -1.40 12.83
N LEU A 65 -32.64 -0.54 13.00
CA LEU A 65 -33.47 -0.53 14.20
C LEU A 65 -34.26 -1.85 14.32
N PRO A 66 -34.85 -2.19 15.48
CA PRO A 66 -35.58 -3.45 15.66
C PRO A 66 -36.74 -3.69 14.67
N ASN A 67 -37.21 -2.65 14.02
CA ASN A 67 -38.28 -2.65 13.03
C ASN A 67 -37.79 -2.42 11.59
N GLU A 68 -36.48 -2.42 11.36
CA GLU A 68 -35.85 -2.25 10.05
C GLU A 68 -35.18 -3.56 9.64
N GLU A 69 -35.22 -3.87 8.33
CA GLU A 69 -34.58 -5.03 7.75
C GLU A 69 -33.49 -4.57 6.78
N THR A 70 -32.34 -5.25 6.79
CA THR A 70 -31.24 -4.93 5.88
C THR A 70 -31.37 -5.77 4.63
N LEU A 71 -31.82 -5.16 3.52
CA LEU A 71 -31.98 -5.84 2.24
C LEU A 71 -30.64 -6.23 1.59
N GLU A 72 -29.59 -5.44 1.83
CA GLU A 72 -28.24 -5.66 1.29
C GLU A 72 -27.22 -5.15 2.30
N SER A 73 -26.24 -5.98 2.65
CA SER A 73 -25.19 -5.65 3.61
C SER A 73 -23.84 -5.89 2.97
N THR A 74 -22.99 -4.85 2.87
CA THR A 74 -21.59 -5.05 2.54
C THR A 74 -20.86 -5.53 3.79
N PRO A 75 -20.42 -6.80 3.86
CA PRO A 75 -19.87 -7.32 5.09
C PRO A 75 -18.59 -6.57 5.46
N ARG A 76 -18.57 -6.00 6.67
CA ARG A 76 -17.35 -5.52 7.32
C ARG A 76 -16.61 -6.76 7.85
N THR A 77 -15.28 -6.68 7.95
CA THR A 77 -14.42 -7.78 8.42
C THR A 77 -15.04 -8.49 9.63
N PRO A 78 -15.03 -9.83 9.71
CA PRO A 78 -15.58 -10.55 10.86
C PRO A 78 -14.64 -10.27 12.03
N GLY A 79 -15.15 -9.55 13.01
CA GLY A 79 -14.36 -8.92 14.06
C GLY A 79 -14.93 -7.53 14.30
N GLN A 80 -15.84 -7.47 15.27
CA GLN A 80 -16.46 -6.30 15.91
C GLN A 80 -16.53 -5.02 15.05
N PRO A 81 -17.73 -4.54 14.65
CA PRO A 81 -17.82 -3.26 13.96
C PRO A 81 -17.05 -2.21 14.76
N PRO A 82 -16.17 -1.41 14.12
CA PRO A 82 -15.37 -0.44 14.86
C PRO A 82 -16.35 0.41 15.66
N GLU A 83 -16.14 0.48 16.98
CA GLU A 83 -16.93 1.36 17.82
C GLU A 83 -16.73 2.77 17.28
N LEU A 84 -17.74 3.26 16.56
CA LEU A 84 -17.69 4.57 15.95
C LEU A 84 -17.88 5.59 17.06
N GLY A 85 -16.83 6.36 17.30
CA GLY A 85 -16.79 7.42 18.28
C GLY A 85 -16.58 8.79 17.65
N SER A 86 -16.20 9.74 18.49
CA SER A 86 -15.83 11.07 18.07
C SER A 86 -14.43 11.42 18.56
N ILE A 87 -13.63 12.04 17.69
CA ILE A 87 -12.34 12.60 18.06
C ILE A 87 -12.54 14.08 18.39
N VAL A 88 -12.17 14.46 19.62
CA VAL A 88 -12.27 15.85 20.10
C VAL A 88 -10.89 16.49 20.17
N ARG A 89 -10.74 17.67 19.55
CA ARG A 89 -9.56 18.53 19.67
C ARG A 89 -9.96 19.86 20.31
N ARG A 90 -9.36 20.17 21.46
CA ARG A 90 -9.62 21.40 22.20
C ARG A 90 -8.43 22.35 22.11
N TRP A 91 -8.72 23.60 21.79
CA TRP A 91 -7.83 24.75 21.90
C TRP A 91 -8.50 25.80 22.78
N LYS A 92 -7.74 26.82 23.22
CA LYS A 92 -8.22 27.84 24.17
C LYS A 92 -9.55 28.51 23.79
N SER A 93 -9.84 28.68 22.49
CA SER A 93 -11.07 29.34 22.02
C SER A 93 -11.84 28.55 20.97
N VAL A 94 -11.47 27.29 20.74
CA VAL A 94 -12.02 26.45 19.68
C VAL A 94 -12.05 25.01 20.15
N THR A 95 -13.16 24.32 19.93
CA THR A 95 -13.27 22.87 20.09
C THR A 95 -13.73 22.28 18.77
N LEU A 96 -12.97 21.36 18.21
CA LEU A 96 -13.36 20.57 17.05
C LEU A 96 -13.81 19.20 17.52
N ILE A 97 -14.96 18.75 17.05
CA ILE A 97 -15.47 17.39 17.22
C ILE A 97 -15.59 16.80 15.82
N LEU A 98 -14.92 15.68 15.56
CA LEU A 98 -15.04 14.90 14.33
C LEU A 98 -15.77 13.61 14.65
N LYS A 99 -16.89 13.35 13.98
CA LYS A 99 -17.76 12.19 14.20
C LYS A 99 -17.34 10.99 13.36
N ASP A 100 -17.95 9.84 13.60
CA ASP A 100 -17.78 8.62 12.80
C ASP A 100 -16.33 8.12 12.72
N GLN A 101 -15.60 8.23 13.84
CA GLN A 101 -14.19 7.87 13.93
C GLN A 101 -13.99 6.52 14.61
N ASP A 102 -13.04 5.74 14.11
CA ASP A 102 -12.60 4.51 14.77
C ASP A 102 -11.88 4.85 16.07
N LEU A 103 -12.42 4.38 17.21
CA LEU A 103 -11.85 4.62 18.54
C LEU A 103 -10.46 4.02 18.74
N SER A 104 -10.07 3.04 17.93
CA SER A 104 -8.72 2.46 17.97
C SER A 104 -7.65 3.37 17.34
N GLU A 105 -8.05 4.36 16.55
CA GLU A 105 -7.15 5.25 15.83
C GLU A 105 -6.95 6.59 16.56
N ARG A 106 -5.69 7.01 16.73
CA ARG A 106 -5.35 8.30 17.38
C ARG A 106 -5.64 9.51 16.50
N GLN A 107 -5.74 9.30 15.21
CA GLN A 107 -5.93 10.33 14.19
C GLN A 107 -7.19 10.02 13.39
N PRO A 108 -7.95 11.07 13.04
CA PRO A 108 -9.17 10.88 12.28
C PRO A 108 -8.86 10.32 10.90
N SER A 109 -9.61 9.32 10.47
CA SER A 109 -9.32 8.53 9.26
C SER A 109 -10.53 8.49 8.35
N TYR A 110 -10.29 8.69 7.05
CA TYR A 110 -11.30 8.93 6.02
C TYR A 110 -11.00 8.11 4.78
N GLY A 111 -12.02 7.47 4.22
CA GLY A 111 -11.94 6.72 2.97
C GLY A 111 -12.19 7.58 1.74
N LYS A 112 -12.18 6.93 0.57
CA LYS A 112 -12.57 7.55 -0.71
C LYS A 112 -14.01 8.06 -0.62
N ASN A 113 -14.25 9.30 -1.06
CA ASN A 113 -15.58 9.95 -1.03
C ASN A 113 -16.23 9.99 0.36
N SER A 114 -15.47 9.77 1.43
CA SER A 114 -16.01 9.83 2.78
C SER A 114 -16.32 11.27 3.17
N ILE A 115 -17.25 11.41 4.11
CA ILE A 115 -17.72 12.70 4.59
C ILE A 115 -17.01 12.99 5.91
N ILE A 116 -16.34 14.14 5.97
CA ILE A 116 -15.83 14.73 7.20
C ILE A 116 -17.00 15.44 7.89
N ASN A 117 -17.69 14.70 8.76
CA ASN A 117 -18.76 15.24 9.61
C ASN A 117 -18.17 15.78 10.91
N GLY A 118 -18.42 17.05 11.22
CA GLY A 118 -17.90 17.64 12.43
C GLY A 118 -18.68 18.83 12.96
N GLU A 119 -18.35 19.18 14.18
CA GLU A 119 -18.88 20.36 14.87
C GLU A 119 -17.71 21.21 15.36
N LEU A 120 -17.84 22.52 15.14
CA LEU A 120 -16.88 23.49 15.59
C LEU A 120 -17.49 24.34 16.69
N GLY A 121 -17.13 24.04 17.93
CA GLY A 121 -17.35 24.90 19.07
C GLY A 121 -16.40 26.10 19.01
N VAL A 122 -16.92 27.32 19.05
CA VAL A 122 -16.12 28.54 19.00
C VAL A 122 -16.53 29.46 20.15
N SER A 123 -15.56 29.97 20.91
CA SER A 123 -15.82 30.90 22.00
C SER A 123 -15.22 32.29 21.73
N GLY A 124 -16.03 33.32 21.96
CA GLY A 124 -15.62 34.74 21.93
C GLY A 124 -16.52 35.66 21.09
N GLU A 125 -16.70 36.90 21.56
CA GLU A 125 -17.76 37.79 21.07
C GLU A 125 -17.44 38.55 19.75
N LYS A 126 -16.17 38.53 19.30
CA LYS A 126 -15.68 39.40 18.21
C LYS A 126 -15.23 38.63 16.97
N MET A 127 -16.02 37.66 16.52
CA MET A 127 -15.74 36.94 15.28
C MET A 127 -16.24 37.71 14.04
N PHE A 128 -15.46 37.62 12.97
CA PHE A 128 -15.79 38.19 11.65
C PHE A 128 -16.05 37.08 10.62
N SER A 129 -15.26 36.00 10.63
CA SER A 129 -15.45 34.86 9.74
C SER A 129 -14.86 33.60 10.35
N VAL A 130 -15.51 32.46 10.08
CA VAL A 130 -15.06 31.12 10.43
C VAL A 130 -15.08 30.29 9.14
N SER A 131 -13.96 29.68 8.80
CA SER A 131 -13.84 28.83 7.61
C SER A 131 -13.03 27.58 7.91
N VAL A 132 -13.36 26.49 7.22
CA VAL A 132 -12.60 25.25 7.24
C VAL A 132 -12.02 25.02 5.85
N LYS A 133 -10.78 24.55 5.78
CA LYS A 133 -10.10 24.22 4.53
C LYS A 133 -9.49 22.83 4.62
N LEU A 134 -9.89 21.92 3.74
CA LEU A 134 -9.21 20.64 3.53
C LEU A 134 -8.04 20.85 2.57
N GLU A 135 -6.84 20.48 3.00
CA GLU A 135 -5.63 20.65 2.23
C GLU A 135 -4.84 19.35 2.16
N GLY A 136 -4.49 18.93 0.94
CA GLY A 136 -3.66 17.75 0.68
C GLY A 136 -2.36 18.17 0.03
N ARG A 137 -1.22 17.71 0.55
CA ARG A 137 0.10 18.03 0.02
C ARG A 137 0.95 16.77 -0.10
N LEU A 138 1.58 16.61 -1.25
CA LEU A 138 2.63 15.63 -1.48
C LEU A 138 3.98 16.35 -1.52
N THR A 139 4.89 15.99 -0.62
CA THR A 139 6.26 16.47 -0.59
C THR A 139 7.19 15.33 -1.02
N LEU A 140 8.01 15.59 -2.03
CA LEU A 140 8.99 14.66 -2.60
C LEU A 140 10.37 15.26 -2.45
N SER A 141 11.37 14.46 -2.08
CA SER A 141 12.77 14.88 -2.22
C SER A 141 13.70 13.73 -2.54
N ILE A 142 14.75 14.06 -3.29
CA ILE A 142 15.86 13.18 -3.64
C ILE A 142 17.15 13.99 -3.42
N ALA A 143 18.13 13.43 -2.70
CA ALA A 143 19.35 14.14 -2.28
C ALA A 143 20.00 14.96 -3.42
N ASP A 144 20.11 14.41 -4.63
CA ASP A 144 20.80 15.02 -5.77
C ASP A 144 19.86 15.67 -6.82
N ALA A 145 18.56 15.70 -6.55
CA ALA A 145 17.55 16.28 -7.45
C ALA A 145 16.70 17.39 -6.81
N GLY A 146 16.86 17.62 -5.51
CA GLY A 146 16.12 18.63 -4.77
C GLY A 146 14.77 18.12 -4.26
N SER A 147 13.79 19.01 -4.19
CA SER A 147 12.46 18.69 -3.67
C SER A 147 11.35 19.28 -4.54
N SER A 148 10.19 18.63 -4.54
CA SER A 148 8.97 19.09 -5.19
C SER A 148 7.79 19.00 -4.23
N ILE A 149 6.86 19.95 -4.32
CA ILE A 149 5.62 19.97 -3.55
C ILE A 149 4.46 20.04 -4.53
N ILE A 150 3.58 19.03 -4.48
CA ILE A 150 2.36 18.96 -5.29
C ILE A 150 1.17 19.21 -4.36
N THR A 151 0.30 20.14 -4.75
CA THR A 151 -0.96 20.39 -4.04
C THR A 151 -2.01 19.41 -4.57
N LEU A 152 -2.42 18.47 -3.72
CA LEU A 152 -3.41 17.45 -4.08
C LEU A 152 -4.84 17.95 -3.89
N ILE A 153 -5.08 18.75 -2.83
CA ILE A 153 -6.41 19.27 -2.48
C ILE A 153 -6.23 20.66 -1.88
N SER A 154 -7.13 21.60 -2.21
CA SER A 154 -7.20 22.92 -1.59
C SER A 154 -8.64 23.46 -1.54
N GLU A 155 -9.54 22.71 -0.89
CA GLU A 155 -10.96 23.04 -0.79
C GLU A 155 -11.27 23.86 0.46
N LYS A 156 -11.92 25.02 0.30
CA LYS A 156 -12.22 25.94 1.41
C LYS A 156 -13.72 26.23 1.50
N TYR A 157 -14.26 26.06 2.70
CA TYR A 157 -15.66 26.29 3.04
C TYR A 157 -15.77 27.39 4.09
N ILE A 158 -16.59 28.41 3.82
CA ILE A 158 -16.90 29.46 4.79
C ILE A 158 -18.11 28.98 5.59
N LEU A 159 -17.91 28.64 6.85
CA LEU A 159 -18.98 28.14 7.72
C LEU A 159 -19.85 29.28 8.26
N TRP A 160 -19.23 30.42 8.55
CA TRP A 160 -19.94 31.61 8.99
C TRP A 160 -19.17 32.86 8.61
N LYS A 161 -19.88 33.92 8.21
CA LYS A 161 -19.30 35.24 7.93
C LYS A 161 -20.28 36.30 8.39
N ARG A 162 -19.77 37.29 9.12
CA ARG A 162 -20.56 38.43 9.57
C ARG A 162 -20.95 39.30 8.36
N SER A 163 -22.24 39.53 8.16
CA SER A 163 -22.73 40.57 7.25
C SER A 163 -22.63 41.95 7.90
N GLU A 164 -22.40 42.99 7.10
CA GLU A 164 -22.26 44.37 7.56
C GLU A 164 -23.58 44.99 8.04
N SER A 165 -24.72 44.46 7.57
CA SER A 165 -26.03 45.13 7.67
C SER A 165 -26.90 44.80 8.88
N SER A 166 -26.50 43.88 9.80
CA SER A 166 -27.14 43.56 11.12
C SER A 166 -27.06 42.08 11.51
N ALA A 167 -26.15 41.28 10.93
CA ALA A 167 -26.15 39.83 11.15
C ALA A 167 -26.05 39.41 12.64
N PRO A 168 -26.72 38.30 13.02
CA PRO A 168 -26.65 37.75 14.37
C PRO A 168 -25.20 37.39 14.78
N ARG A 169 -24.97 37.31 16.08
CA ARG A 169 -23.69 36.85 16.64
C ARG A 169 -23.32 35.47 16.06
N CYS A 170 -22.02 35.19 15.95
CA CYS A 170 -21.55 33.88 15.52
C CYS A 170 -22.12 32.81 16.47
N PRO A 171 -22.71 31.72 15.95
CA PRO A 171 -23.13 30.60 16.78
C PRO A 171 -21.94 30.04 17.58
N ASN A 172 -22.21 29.58 18.80
CA ASN A 172 -21.20 28.96 19.65
C ASN A 172 -20.77 27.58 19.13
N VAL A 173 -21.62 26.92 18.36
CA VAL A 173 -21.35 25.63 17.71
C VAL A 173 -21.79 25.73 16.25
N ILE A 174 -20.90 25.37 15.33
CA ILE A 174 -21.15 25.42 13.90
C ILE A 174 -20.93 24.01 13.33
N PRO A 175 -21.99 23.29 12.91
CA PRO A 175 -21.83 22.01 12.22
C PRO A 175 -21.26 22.23 10.82
N PHE A 176 -20.50 21.25 10.34
CA PHE A 176 -20.01 21.24 8.97
C PHE A 176 -19.91 19.81 8.44
N SER A 177 -19.98 19.71 7.11
CA SER A 177 -19.86 18.46 6.38
C SER A 177 -19.05 18.73 5.11
N ILE A 178 -17.93 18.03 4.93
CA ILE A 178 -17.02 18.21 3.79
C ILE A 178 -16.73 16.85 3.17
N ILE A 179 -16.87 16.73 1.87
CA ILE A 179 -16.56 15.48 1.15
C ILE A 179 -15.05 15.43 0.88
N PHE A 180 -14.42 14.30 1.19
CA PHE A 180 -13.07 14.01 0.74
C PHE A 180 -13.11 13.73 -0.77
N PRO A 181 -12.46 14.55 -1.62
CA PRO A 181 -12.44 14.30 -3.06
C PRO A 181 -11.88 12.91 -3.38
N ALA A 182 -12.25 12.34 -4.53
CA ALA A 182 -11.66 11.09 -5.02
C ALA A 182 -10.39 11.31 -5.86
N THR A 183 -10.27 12.48 -6.47
CA THR A 183 -9.29 12.76 -7.53
C THR A 183 -8.70 14.16 -7.38
N PHE A 184 -7.58 14.38 -8.07
CA PHE A 184 -6.93 15.68 -8.23
C PHE A 184 -6.41 15.84 -9.66
N GLU A 185 -6.16 17.08 -10.07
CA GLU A 185 -5.59 17.40 -11.38
C GLU A 185 -4.05 17.48 -11.27
N ASP A 186 -3.36 16.77 -12.17
CA ASP A 186 -1.91 16.72 -12.29
C ASP A 186 -1.53 16.80 -13.77
N ASP A 187 -0.90 17.91 -14.20
CA ASP A 187 -0.53 18.15 -15.60
C ASP A 187 -1.66 17.86 -16.61
N ASN A 188 -2.87 18.39 -16.34
CA ASN A 188 -4.11 18.16 -17.10
C ASN A 188 -4.62 16.70 -17.13
N ARG A 189 -4.16 15.85 -16.20
CA ARG A 189 -4.69 14.51 -16.01
C ARG A 189 -5.36 14.40 -14.65
N THR A 190 -6.62 13.97 -14.67
CA THR A 190 -7.33 13.59 -13.46
C THR A 190 -6.74 12.28 -12.92
N ARG A 191 -6.16 12.32 -11.71
CA ARG A 191 -5.60 11.15 -11.02
C ARG A 191 -6.36 10.87 -9.73
N LYS A 192 -6.34 9.62 -9.28
CA LYS A 192 -6.86 9.24 -7.95
C LYS A 192 -6.00 9.88 -6.87
N LEU A 193 -6.63 10.35 -5.80
CA LEU A 193 -5.89 10.84 -4.64
C LEU A 193 -5.07 9.70 -4.00
N PRO A 194 -3.78 9.93 -3.73
CA PRO A 194 -2.94 8.95 -3.05
C PRO A 194 -3.33 8.83 -1.57
N PRO A 195 -3.21 7.65 -0.94
CA PRO A 195 -3.38 7.50 0.50
C PRO A 195 -2.41 8.41 1.29
N SER A 196 -2.72 8.69 2.55
CA SER A 196 -1.73 9.20 3.50
C SER A 196 -0.55 8.21 3.53
N TYR A 197 0.66 8.73 3.28
CA TYR A 197 1.85 7.92 3.11
C TYR A 197 3.09 8.70 3.51
N GLU A 198 3.99 8.06 4.25
CA GLU A 198 5.28 8.62 4.61
C GLU A 198 6.36 7.54 4.48
N ALA A 199 7.42 7.86 3.76
CA ALA A 199 8.59 7.00 3.62
C ALA A 199 9.84 7.88 3.60
N LEU A 200 10.76 7.61 4.53
CA LEU A 200 12.02 8.33 4.71
C LEU A 200 13.16 7.32 4.60
N PHE A 201 13.93 7.42 3.53
CA PHE A 201 15.10 6.58 3.32
C PHE A 201 16.35 7.46 3.45
N TYR A 202 17.14 7.20 4.48
CA TYR A 202 18.42 7.87 4.72
C TYR A 202 19.56 7.11 4.02
N GLY A 203 20.66 7.81 3.70
CA GLY A 203 21.85 7.22 3.07
C GLY A 203 22.41 8.08 1.94
N SER A 204 23.35 7.53 1.17
CA SER A 204 24.06 8.23 0.07
C SER A 204 23.14 8.69 -1.07
N SER A 205 21.94 8.12 -1.20
CA SER A 205 20.85 8.72 -1.99
C SER A 205 19.58 8.76 -1.15
N ALA A 206 19.47 9.79 -0.32
CA ALA A 206 18.28 9.97 0.50
C ALA A 206 17.04 10.20 -0.38
N LEU A 207 15.93 9.56 -0.01
CA LEU A 207 14.64 9.63 -0.70
C LEU A 207 13.54 9.87 0.33
N CYS A 208 12.70 10.86 0.10
CA CYS A 208 11.58 11.20 0.97
C CYS A 208 10.29 11.31 0.15
N VAL A 209 9.24 10.66 0.64
CA VAL A 209 7.86 10.85 0.19
C VAL A 209 7.00 11.13 1.40
N ARG A 210 6.24 12.22 1.35
CA ARG A 210 5.29 12.55 2.41
C ARG A 210 3.99 13.10 1.84
N CYS A 211 2.94 12.31 1.92
CA CYS A 211 1.58 12.66 1.52
C CYS A 211 0.72 12.91 2.77
N VAL A 212 0.37 14.18 3.01
CA VAL A 212 -0.32 14.62 4.23
C VAL A 212 -1.60 15.36 3.86
N TYR A 213 -2.67 15.04 4.57
CA TYR A 213 -3.93 15.76 4.51
C TYR A 213 -4.19 16.49 5.84
N THR A 214 -4.62 17.74 5.76
CA THR A 214 -4.81 18.63 6.92
C THR A 214 -6.14 19.35 6.82
N LEU A 215 -6.90 19.31 7.89
CA LEU A 215 -8.06 20.17 8.11
C LEU A 215 -7.60 21.45 8.81
N ASN A 216 -7.66 22.57 8.10
CA ASN A 216 -7.31 23.89 8.60
C ASN A 216 -8.57 24.65 9.01
N ILE A 217 -8.68 25.03 10.28
CA ILE A 217 -9.77 25.88 10.79
C ILE A 217 -9.23 27.29 10.95
N THR A 218 -9.79 28.23 10.20
CA THR A 218 -9.38 29.64 10.22
C THR A 218 -10.48 30.50 10.80
N ILE A 219 -10.14 31.26 11.85
CA ILE A 219 -11.01 32.23 12.50
C ILE A 219 -10.42 33.62 12.32
N ILE A 220 -11.20 34.48 11.69
CA ILE A 220 -10.87 35.89 11.51
C ILE A 220 -11.69 36.68 12.52
N LYS A 221 -11.03 37.49 13.35
CA LYS A 221 -11.67 38.35 14.35
C LYS A 221 -11.95 39.75 13.79
N ARG A 222 -12.88 40.46 14.44
CA ARG A 222 -13.19 41.85 14.09
C ARG A 222 -11.95 42.73 14.26
N ARG A 223 -11.76 43.65 13.32
CA ARG A 223 -10.70 44.65 13.31
C ARG A 223 -10.78 45.49 14.60
N PRO A 224 -9.70 45.59 15.41
CA PRO A 224 -9.59 46.60 16.47
C PRO A 224 -9.69 48.01 15.87
N ARG A 225 -10.20 49.00 16.62
CA ARG A 225 -10.42 50.39 16.13
C ARG A 225 -9.17 51.04 15.51
N PHE A 226 -7.96 50.59 15.84
CA PHE A 226 -6.69 51.19 15.40
C PHE A 226 -5.76 50.27 14.59
N SER A 227 -6.14 49.03 14.28
CA SER A 227 -5.27 48.12 13.51
C SER A 227 -5.67 48.08 12.05
N LEU A 228 -4.73 48.07 11.11
CA LEU A 228 -4.99 47.90 9.67
C LEU A 228 -5.33 46.45 9.26
N TRP A 229 -5.05 45.47 10.12
CA TRP A 229 -5.14 44.05 9.80
C TRP A 229 -6.19 43.33 10.67
N LYS A 230 -6.92 42.38 10.08
CA LYS A 230 -7.86 41.53 10.83
C LYS A 230 -7.07 40.42 11.53
N PRO A 231 -7.12 40.30 12.87
CA PRO A 231 -6.44 39.22 13.57
C PRO A 231 -6.97 37.87 13.09
N THR A 232 -6.07 37.03 12.59
CA THR A 232 -6.40 35.70 12.04
C THR A 232 -5.72 34.63 12.86
N LYS A 233 -6.48 33.60 13.27
CA LYS A 233 -5.95 32.41 13.93
C LYS A 233 -6.29 31.18 13.10
N THR A 234 -5.31 30.31 12.91
CA THR A 234 -5.48 29.05 12.17
C THR A 234 -5.09 27.88 13.06
N TYR A 235 -5.98 26.89 13.15
CA TYR A 235 -5.78 25.63 13.85
C TYR A 235 -5.68 24.51 12.83
N ARG A 236 -4.80 23.54 13.05
CA ARG A 236 -4.53 22.46 12.09
C ARG A 236 -4.77 21.11 12.74
N VAL A 237 -5.43 20.22 12.03
CA VAL A 237 -5.60 18.83 12.41
C VAL A 237 -5.21 17.96 11.22
N GLN A 238 -4.25 17.07 11.41
CA GLN A 238 -3.93 16.07 10.40
C GLN A 238 -5.03 15.03 10.35
N VAL A 239 -5.39 14.63 9.14
CA VAL A 239 -6.37 13.60 8.85
C VAL A 239 -5.73 12.53 7.97
N ASN A 240 -6.05 11.27 8.23
CA ASN A 240 -5.57 10.15 7.44
C ASN A 240 -6.53 9.86 6.30
N TYR A 241 -6.03 9.85 5.07
CA TYR A 241 -6.80 9.38 3.93
C TYR A 241 -6.40 7.94 3.62
N ARG A 242 -7.34 7.00 3.82
CA ARG A 242 -7.15 5.56 3.66
C ARG A 242 -8.25 5.00 2.75
N PRO A 243 -8.13 5.16 1.42
CA PRO A 243 -9.10 4.60 0.49
C PRO A 243 -9.14 3.08 0.62
N ARG A 244 -10.34 2.54 0.87
CA ARG A 244 -10.53 1.10 1.04
C ARG A 244 -10.64 0.38 -0.30
N ALA A 245 -10.05 -0.80 -0.37
CA ALA A 245 -10.14 -1.72 -1.51
C ALA A 245 -10.02 -3.16 -1.02
N ARG A 246 -10.68 -4.08 -1.72
CA ARG A 246 -10.67 -5.53 -1.47
C ARG A 246 -10.21 -6.28 -2.71
N PRO A 247 -9.67 -7.51 -2.55
CA PRO A 247 -9.53 -8.43 -3.67
C PRO A 247 -10.90 -8.73 -4.28
N ASN A 248 -10.93 -9.07 -5.56
CA ASN A 248 -12.16 -9.49 -6.26
C ASN A 248 -12.50 -10.97 -6.02
N ARG A 249 -11.55 -11.75 -5.50
CA ARG A 249 -11.72 -13.17 -5.20
C ARG A 249 -10.95 -13.59 -3.94
N PRO A 250 -11.37 -14.64 -3.23
CA PRO A 250 -10.70 -15.11 -2.02
C PRO A 250 -9.32 -15.67 -2.33
N VAL A 251 -8.41 -15.60 -1.35
CA VAL A 251 -7.21 -16.43 -1.35
C VAL A 251 -7.63 -17.85 -1.01
N VAL A 252 -7.36 -18.82 -1.89
CA VAL A 252 -7.57 -20.24 -1.60
C VAL A 252 -6.69 -20.64 -0.42
N ARG A 253 -7.33 -21.02 0.69
CA ARG A 253 -6.66 -21.53 1.89
C ARG A 253 -6.83 -23.04 1.91
N SER A 254 -5.74 -23.76 1.68
CA SER A 254 -5.70 -25.21 1.83
C SER A 254 -4.56 -25.63 2.76
N PRO A 255 -4.75 -26.69 3.55
CA PRO A 255 -3.69 -27.23 4.41
C PRO A 255 -2.47 -27.77 3.65
N SER A 256 -2.61 -28.11 2.36
CA SER A 256 -1.48 -28.44 1.50
C SER A 256 -1.77 -28.07 0.04
N ILE A 257 -0.73 -27.74 -0.72
CA ILE A 257 -0.89 -27.52 -2.17
C ILE A 257 -1.28 -28.82 -2.87
N PHE A 258 -0.78 -29.97 -2.42
CA PHE A 258 -0.96 -31.25 -3.12
C PHE A 258 -2.41 -31.75 -3.08
N SER A 259 -3.21 -31.30 -2.11
CA SER A 259 -4.65 -31.58 -2.07
C SER A 259 -5.47 -30.72 -3.04
N VAL A 260 -4.92 -29.59 -3.50
CA VAL A 260 -5.62 -28.60 -4.33
C VAL A 260 -5.15 -28.64 -5.77
N LEU A 261 -3.86 -28.83 -6.00
CA LEU A 261 -3.24 -28.68 -7.32
C LEU A 261 -3.85 -29.61 -8.38
N LYS A 262 -4.34 -30.79 -7.97
CA LYS A 262 -5.03 -31.72 -8.88
C LYS A 262 -6.48 -31.34 -9.18
N ASN A 263 -7.14 -30.67 -8.23
CA ASN A 263 -8.58 -30.39 -8.30
C ASN A 263 -8.85 -29.01 -8.91
N VAL A 264 -8.02 -28.01 -8.59
CA VAL A 264 -8.14 -26.62 -9.06
C VAL A 264 -6.75 -26.01 -9.33
N PRO A 265 -6.00 -26.53 -10.32
CA PRO A 265 -4.68 -26.00 -10.67
C PRO A 265 -4.70 -24.50 -11.03
N GLU A 266 -5.80 -23.99 -11.58
CA GLU A 266 -6.02 -22.58 -11.95
C GLU A 266 -5.98 -21.61 -10.76
N GLU A 267 -6.11 -22.12 -9.53
CA GLU A 267 -5.99 -21.32 -8.30
C GLU A 267 -4.53 -21.01 -7.93
N TRP A 268 -3.58 -21.60 -8.64
CA TRP A 268 -2.15 -21.39 -8.44
C TRP A 268 -1.50 -20.79 -9.67
N TYR A 269 -0.61 -19.83 -9.43
CA TYR A 269 0.26 -19.23 -10.43
C TYR A 269 1.68 -19.75 -10.21
N GLN A 270 2.23 -20.40 -11.23
CA GLN A 270 3.56 -20.99 -11.20
C GLN A 270 4.59 -20.08 -11.88
N ILE A 271 5.68 -19.83 -11.17
CA ILE A 271 6.85 -19.12 -11.66
C ILE A 271 7.97 -20.16 -11.81
N ILE A 272 8.52 -20.28 -13.01
CA ILE A 272 9.65 -21.18 -13.28
C ILE A 272 10.91 -20.33 -13.47
N THR A 273 11.93 -20.63 -12.68
CA THR A 273 13.25 -20.00 -12.77
C THR A 273 14.33 -21.05 -12.48
N ALA A 274 15.61 -20.69 -12.57
CA ALA A 274 16.69 -21.65 -12.34
C ALA A 274 17.84 -21.03 -11.54
N MET A 275 18.28 -21.73 -10.50
CA MET A 275 19.53 -21.43 -9.82
C MET A 275 20.70 -21.81 -10.72
N ARG A 276 21.56 -20.83 -10.98
CA ARG A 276 22.74 -21.01 -11.82
C ARG A 276 23.90 -21.65 -11.05
N PHE A 277 24.85 -22.18 -11.80
CA PHE A 277 26.07 -22.80 -11.30
C PHE A 277 27.28 -22.23 -12.02
N ARG A 278 28.48 -22.43 -11.46
CA ARG A 278 29.74 -22.06 -12.11
C ARG A 278 30.09 -23.08 -13.20
N PRO A 279 30.38 -22.67 -14.45
CA PRO A 279 30.56 -23.60 -15.58
C PRO A 279 31.59 -24.72 -15.37
N SER A 280 32.63 -24.50 -14.58
CA SER A 280 33.69 -25.48 -14.31
C SER A 280 33.35 -26.53 -13.23
N SER A 281 32.16 -26.46 -12.63
CA SER A 281 31.78 -27.33 -11.50
C SER A 281 31.21 -28.69 -11.91
N GLY A 282 30.88 -28.88 -13.19
CA GLY A 282 30.21 -30.10 -13.68
C GLY A 282 28.84 -30.34 -13.02
N LEU A 283 28.18 -29.27 -12.57
CA LEU A 283 26.82 -29.29 -12.05
C LEU A 283 25.82 -28.88 -13.13
N ASP A 284 24.56 -29.21 -12.91
CA ASP A 284 23.43 -28.77 -13.72
C ASP A 284 22.64 -27.65 -13.00
N PRO A 285 21.88 -26.80 -13.71
CA PRO A 285 20.98 -25.85 -13.09
C PRO A 285 19.97 -26.55 -12.19
N ILE A 286 19.63 -25.94 -11.06
CA ILE A 286 18.49 -26.37 -10.25
C ILE A 286 17.29 -25.55 -10.69
N GLN A 287 16.34 -26.17 -11.40
CA GLN A 287 15.07 -25.55 -11.71
C GLN A 287 14.29 -25.30 -10.42
N CYS A 288 13.62 -24.17 -10.35
CA CYS A 288 12.82 -23.76 -9.21
C CYS A 288 11.43 -23.36 -9.69
N HIS A 289 10.44 -24.10 -9.20
CA HIS A 289 9.03 -23.83 -9.38
C HIS A 289 8.50 -23.14 -8.12
N PHE A 290 8.18 -21.86 -8.23
CA PHE A 290 7.62 -21.06 -7.16
C PHE A 290 6.13 -20.81 -7.41
N LEU A 291 5.27 -21.36 -6.58
CA LEU A 291 3.83 -21.27 -6.72
C LEU A 291 3.23 -20.35 -5.65
N ILE A 292 2.37 -19.45 -6.10
CA ILE A 292 1.58 -18.52 -5.27
C ILE A 292 0.12 -18.55 -5.72
N PRO A 293 -0.85 -18.06 -4.92
CA PRO A 293 -2.24 -17.97 -5.34
C PRO A 293 -2.39 -17.11 -6.59
N SER A 294 -3.19 -17.59 -7.56
CA SER A 294 -3.33 -16.92 -8.86
C SER A 294 -4.01 -15.55 -8.76
N VAL A 295 -4.68 -15.26 -7.63
CA VAL A 295 -5.38 -13.99 -7.38
C VAL A 295 -4.47 -12.78 -7.45
N GLN A 296 -3.21 -12.93 -7.00
CA GLN A 296 -2.15 -11.92 -6.99
C GLN A 296 -2.53 -10.54 -6.40
N THR A 297 -3.74 -10.43 -5.83
CA THR A 297 -4.27 -9.28 -5.11
C THR A 297 -4.65 -9.76 -3.72
N PHE A 298 -3.99 -9.22 -2.69
CA PHE A 298 -4.11 -9.69 -1.32
C PHE A 298 -4.43 -8.52 -0.39
N GLY A 299 -5.26 -8.74 0.62
CA GLY A 299 -5.42 -7.79 1.71
C GLY A 299 -4.10 -7.61 2.48
N LEU A 300 -3.87 -6.43 3.07
CA LEU A 300 -2.71 -6.17 3.93
C LEU A 300 -2.63 -7.14 5.12
N THR A 301 -3.78 -7.64 5.55
CA THR A 301 -3.92 -8.63 6.61
C THR A 301 -3.94 -10.07 6.10
N ASP A 302 -3.84 -10.33 4.81
CA ASP A 302 -3.90 -11.70 4.30
C ASP A 302 -2.59 -12.45 4.52
N THR A 303 -2.70 -13.71 4.91
CA THR A 303 -1.60 -14.67 4.85
C THR A 303 -1.59 -15.29 3.46
N ILE A 304 -0.47 -15.14 2.75
CA ILE A 304 -0.29 -15.65 1.38
C ILE A 304 0.46 -16.99 1.47
N PRO A 305 -0.19 -18.13 1.16
CA PRO A 305 0.50 -19.40 1.11
C PRO A 305 1.44 -19.44 -0.10
N VAL A 306 2.56 -20.14 0.04
CA VAL A 306 3.53 -20.34 -1.04
C VAL A 306 4.02 -21.78 -1.06
N HIS A 307 4.36 -22.27 -2.24
CA HIS A 307 5.01 -23.56 -2.41
C HIS A 307 6.23 -23.42 -3.32
N ILE A 308 7.31 -24.12 -2.97
CA ILE A 308 8.57 -24.06 -3.70
C ILE A 308 8.99 -25.49 -3.97
N GLN A 309 9.21 -25.81 -5.23
CA GLN A 309 9.74 -27.10 -5.67
C GLN A 309 11.05 -26.86 -6.40
N LEU A 310 12.10 -27.54 -5.96
CA LEU A 310 13.40 -27.55 -6.61
C LEU A 310 13.57 -28.87 -7.36
N ILE A 311 13.97 -28.79 -8.62
CA ILE A 311 14.15 -29.92 -9.53
C ILE A 311 15.55 -29.84 -10.10
N GLY A 312 16.28 -30.95 -10.08
CA GLY A 312 17.60 -31.02 -10.70
C GLY A 312 18.26 -32.37 -10.45
N THR A 313 19.47 -32.53 -10.97
CA THR A 313 20.25 -33.74 -10.72
C THR A 313 20.58 -33.88 -9.23
N LEU A 314 20.60 -35.11 -8.73
CA LEU A 314 20.96 -35.41 -7.35
C LEU A 314 22.33 -34.80 -6.99
N LYS A 315 23.27 -34.80 -7.94
CA LYS A 315 24.57 -34.13 -7.84
C LYS A 315 24.44 -32.63 -7.52
N SER A 316 23.63 -31.88 -8.26
CA SER A 316 23.41 -30.45 -8.03
C SER A 316 22.63 -30.19 -6.74
N LEU A 317 21.55 -30.93 -6.50
CA LEU A 317 20.70 -30.72 -5.32
C LEU A 317 21.43 -31.03 -4.01
N ARG A 318 22.35 -32.01 -3.97
CA ARG A 318 23.23 -32.27 -2.79
C ARG A 318 24.10 -31.07 -2.40
N HIS A 319 24.43 -30.18 -3.34
CA HIS A 319 25.19 -28.96 -3.05
C HIS A 319 24.34 -27.87 -2.40
N PHE A 320 23.02 -27.90 -2.64
CA PHE A 320 22.07 -26.98 -2.02
C PHE A 320 21.48 -27.55 -0.72
N LEU A 321 20.97 -28.79 -0.72
CA LEU A 321 20.18 -29.35 0.37
C LEU A 321 20.98 -29.55 1.67
N PRO A 322 20.35 -29.36 2.85
CA PRO A 322 20.98 -29.69 4.10
C PRO A 322 21.13 -31.23 4.24
N PRO A 323 22.13 -31.73 5.01
CA PRO A 323 22.35 -33.17 5.20
C PRO A 323 21.13 -33.93 5.76
N SER A 324 20.22 -33.23 6.43
CA SER A 324 18.97 -33.78 6.98
C SER A 324 17.99 -34.31 5.93
N PHE A 325 18.18 -34.00 4.64
CA PHE A 325 17.35 -34.56 3.56
C PHE A 325 17.73 -36.00 3.18
N GLY A 326 18.68 -36.64 3.89
CA GLY A 326 18.99 -38.07 3.69
C GLY A 326 19.77 -38.41 2.41
N TYR A 327 20.10 -37.41 1.59
CA TYR A 327 20.83 -37.60 0.34
C TYR A 327 22.35 -37.69 0.51
N THR A 328 22.92 -37.50 1.70
CA THR A 328 24.38 -37.56 1.90
C THR A 328 24.82 -38.97 2.33
N PRO A 329 25.70 -39.67 1.59
CA PRO A 329 26.26 -40.95 2.01
C PRO A 329 26.97 -40.84 3.37
N SER A 330 26.79 -41.84 4.24
CA SER A 330 27.34 -41.83 5.62
C SER A 330 28.88 -41.93 5.68
N GLU A 331 29.56 -42.22 4.57
CA GLU A 331 30.96 -42.64 4.56
C GLU A 331 31.98 -41.48 4.50
N ASN A 332 31.57 -40.27 4.08
CA ASN A 332 32.49 -39.11 4.04
C ASN A 332 32.49 -38.29 5.34
N ARG A 333 32.73 -38.96 6.48
CA ARG A 333 32.91 -38.29 7.79
C ARG A 333 34.11 -37.34 7.85
N ARG A 334 35.08 -37.46 6.92
CA ARG A 334 36.21 -36.51 6.81
C ARG A 334 35.83 -35.19 6.14
N TRP A 335 34.87 -35.18 5.20
CA TRP A 335 34.34 -33.93 4.60
C TRP A 335 33.32 -33.24 5.52
N SER A 336 32.58 -34.03 6.32
CA SER A 336 31.59 -33.55 7.28
C SER A 336 32.17 -32.67 8.40
N ARG A 337 33.42 -32.90 8.84
CA ARG A 337 34.03 -32.11 9.92
C ARG A 337 34.44 -30.68 9.51
N SER A 338 34.48 -30.37 8.21
CA SER A 338 34.75 -29.00 7.70
C SER A 338 33.47 -28.18 7.43
N ARG A 339 32.30 -28.82 7.32
CA ARG A 339 31.00 -28.14 7.10
C ARG A 339 30.30 -27.70 8.38
N THR A 340 30.73 -28.13 9.56
CA THR A 340 30.17 -27.65 10.83
C THR A 340 30.41 -26.15 11.07
N ALA A 341 31.22 -25.49 10.24
CA ALA A 341 31.47 -24.05 10.26
C ALA A 341 30.98 -23.28 9.01
N ARG A 342 30.37 -23.94 8.00
CA ARG A 342 29.91 -23.30 6.75
C ARG A 342 28.39 -23.41 6.63
N GLY A 343 27.76 -22.26 6.36
CA GLY A 343 26.35 -21.94 6.60
C GLY A 343 25.30 -22.95 6.12
N VAL A 344 24.08 -22.81 6.63
CA VAL A 344 22.91 -23.60 6.23
C VAL A 344 22.35 -22.98 4.94
N PRO A 345 21.98 -23.78 3.91
CA PRO A 345 21.26 -23.24 2.76
C PRO A 345 19.98 -22.56 3.21
N THR A 346 19.63 -21.43 2.60
CA THR A 346 18.42 -20.70 2.99
C THR A 346 17.45 -20.57 1.82
N VAL A 347 16.19 -20.89 2.12
CA VAL A 347 15.04 -20.63 1.27
C VAL A 347 14.26 -19.51 1.95
N ARG A 348 14.15 -18.35 1.31
CA ARG A 348 13.51 -17.17 1.88
C ARG A 348 12.44 -16.64 0.95
N VAL A 349 11.31 -16.31 1.55
CA VAL A 349 10.22 -15.57 0.90
C VAL A 349 9.94 -14.35 1.76
N SER A 350 9.78 -13.18 1.16
CA SER A 350 9.40 -11.95 1.86
C SER A 350 8.51 -11.07 0.99
N LEU A 351 7.79 -10.15 1.61
CA LEU A 351 7.06 -9.10 0.93
C LEU A 351 7.91 -7.85 0.92
N ILE A 352 8.08 -7.24 -0.24
CA ILE A 352 8.83 -5.99 -0.38
C ILE A 352 7.97 -4.93 -1.06
N ARG A 353 8.20 -3.67 -0.67
CA ARG A 353 7.60 -2.49 -1.27
C ARG A 353 8.67 -1.66 -1.93
N GLN A 354 8.53 -1.39 -3.21
CA GLN A 354 9.36 -0.43 -3.92
C GLN A 354 8.65 0.93 -3.95
N THR A 355 9.32 1.96 -3.45
CA THR A 355 8.92 3.35 -3.60
C THR A 355 9.83 4.03 -4.61
N SER A 356 9.30 4.39 -5.77
CA SER A 356 9.97 5.16 -6.81
C SER A 356 9.45 6.59 -6.82
N VAL A 357 10.37 7.55 -6.90
CA VAL A 357 10.09 8.99 -6.87
C VAL A 357 10.83 9.67 -8.00
N THR A 358 10.15 10.58 -8.71
CA THR A 358 10.73 11.41 -9.76
C THR A 358 10.64 12.89 -9.36
N VAL A 359 11.80 13.55 -9.28
CA VAL A 359 11.93 14.99 -9.00
C VAL A 359 12.84 15.60 -10.06
N CYS A 360 12.40 16.68 -10.72
CA CYS A 360 13.18 17.38 -11.75
C CYS A 360 13.72 16.44 -12.85
N GLY A 361 12.92 15.46 -13.28
CA GLY A 361 13.28 14.46 -14.29
C GLY A 361 14.25 13.36 -13.82
N LYS A 362 14.77 13.43 -12.59
CA LYS A 362 15.58 12.37 -11.99
C LYS A 362 14.70 11.43 -11.18
N THR A 363 14.87 10.13 -11.39
CA THR A 363 14.14 9.08 -10.67
C THR A 363 15.07 8.37 -9.69
N SER A 364 14.60 8.15 -8.48
CA SER A 364 15.26 7.31 -7.48
C SER A 364 14.25 6.38 -6.86
N TRP A 365 14.67 5.19 -6.44
CA TRP A 365 13.79 4.19 -5.84
C TRP A 365 14.44 3.49 -4.66
N ARG A 366 13.60 2.98 -3.76
CA ARG A 366 14.02 2.24 -2.57
C ARG A 366 13.07 1.09 -2.29
N ASN A 367 13.64 -0.03 -1.87
CA ASN A 367 12.89 -1.18 -1.40
C ASN A 367 12.78 -1.14 0.12
N PHE A 368 11.63 -1.56 0.64
CA PHE A 368 11.32 -1.69 2.05
C PHE A 368 10.74 -3.07 2.32
N ASN A 369 11.21 -3.77 3.34
CA ASN A 369 10.67 -5.07 3.72
C ASN A 369 9.34 -4.88 4.47
N LEU A 370 8.25 -5.38 3.88
CA LEU A 370 6.92 -5.34 4.46
C LEU A 370 6.67 -6.51 5.43
N GLY A 371 7.40 -7.62 5.31
CA GLY A 371 7.28 -8.79 6.17
C GLY A 371 8.03 -9.99 5.63
N ASP A 372 8.65 -10.76 6.52
CA ASP A 372 9.32 -12.01 6.19
C ASP A 372 8.37 -13.20 6.29
N GLY A 373 8.50 -14.13 5.35
CA GLY A 373 7.73 -15.36 5.30
C GLY A 373 8.36 -16.47 6.14
N LYS A 374 7.53 -17.43 6.54
CA LYS A 374 7.95 -18.68 7.15
C LYS A 374 7.93 -19.74 6.06
N VAL A 375 9.05 -20.44 5.89
CA VAL A 375 9.19 -21.51 4.89
C VAL A 375 9.78 -22.73 5.59
N TRP A 376 9.21 -23.90 5.35
CA TRP A 376 9.64 -25.16 5.92
C TRP A 376 9.75 -26.24 4.84
N ALA A 377 10.80 -27.04 4.94
CA ALA A 377 11.00 -28.19 4.09
C ALA A 377 9.90 -29.23 4.31
N LYS A 378 9.48 -29.89 3.24
CA LYS A 378 8.68 -31.12 3.32
C LYS A 378 9.59 -32.33 3.33
N PRO A 379 9.30 -33.34 4.17
CA PRO A 379 9.99 -34.62 4.11
C PRO A 379 9.82 -35.20 2.70
N LEU A 380 10.92 -35.73 2.17
CA LEU A 380 10.87 -36.48 0.92
C LEU A 380 10.02 -37.73 1.17
N ILE A 381 9.04 -37.97 0.31
CA ILE A 381 8.37 -39.27 0.28
C ILE A 381 9.41 -40.23 -0.30
N ALA A 382 10.05 -41.01 0.57
CA ALA A 382 11.05 -41.98 0.18
C ALA A 382 10.48 -42.87 -0.94
N SER A 383 11.16 -42.92 -2.09
CA SER A 383 10.86 -43.93 -3.09
C SER A 383 10.98 -45.31 -2.41
N PRO A 384 10.06 -46.26 -2.63
CA PRO A 384 10.02 -47.54 -1.90
C PRO A 384 11.28 -48.41 -2.07
N THR A 385 12.17 -48.07 -3.01
CA THR A 385 13.43 -48.75 -3.25
C THR A 385 14.54 -48.08 -2.43
N GLY A 386 14.72 -48.55 -1.19
CA GLY A 386 15.59 -48.01 -0.14
C GLY A 386 17.11 -48.02 -0.36
N TYR A 387 17.62 -47.94 -1.59
CA TYR A 387 19.05 -47.82 -1.83
C TYR A 387 19.30 -46.92 -3.05
N VAL A 388 19.67 -45.65 -2.81
CA VAL A 388 20.31 -44.84 -3.85
C VAL A 388 21.69 -45.47 -4.06
N LEU A 389 21.80 -46.36 -5.05
CA LEU A 389 23.10 -46.83 -5.52
C LEU A 389 23.91 -45.60 -5.92
N ASP A 390 25.15 -45.50 -5.43
CA ASP A 390 26.04 -44.35 -5.58
C ASP A 390 26.38 -44.01 -7.05
N GLY A 391 25.90 -44.84 -8.01
CA GLY A 391 26.09 -44.69 -9.44
C GLY A 391 25.08 -43.81 -10.18
N ASP A 392 23.97 -43.37 -9.57
CA ASP A 392 22.93 -42.59 -10.26
C ASP A 392 22.86 -41.13 -9.79
N LEU A 393 24.01 -40.45 -9.80
CA LEU A 393 24.14 -39.03 -9.42
C LEU A 393 23.46 -38.07 -10.40
N ASP A 394 23.30 -38.52 -11.64
CA ASP A 394 22.68 -37.76 -12.72
C ASP A 394 21.16 -37.92 -12.74
N ARG A 395 20.59 -38.76 -11.84
CA ARG A 395 19.14 -38.87 -11.65
C ARG A 395 18.55 -37.53 -11.26
N GLU A 396 17.45 -37.16 -11.92
CA GLU A 396 16.62 -36.04 -11.50
C GLU A 396 15.91 -36.38 -10.18
N VAL A 397 15.94 -35.44 -9.24
CA VAL A 397 15.23 -35.53 -7.96
C VAL A 397 14.55 -34.21 -7.65
N THR A 398 13.51 -34.27 -6.81
CA THR A 398 12.75 -33.10 -6.38
C THR A 398 12.88 -32.88 -4.89
N ALA A 399 12.83 -31.61 -4.47
CA ALA A 399 12.74 -31.23 -3.07
C ALA A 399 11.69 -30.12 -2.92
N ASP A 400 10.81 -30.26 -1.93
CA ASP A 400 9.64 -29.40 -1.77
C ASP A 400 9.69 -28.63 -0.45
N TRP A 401 9.20 -27.39 -0.49
CA TRP A 401 8.95 -26.55 0.68
C TRP A 401 7.53 -25.99 0.60
N GLU A 402 6.93 -25.82 1.77
CA GLU A 402 5.72 -25.01 1.92
C GLU A 402 6.06 -23.80 2.78
N GLY A 403 5.27 -22.74 2.63
CA GLY A 403 5.44 -21.56 3.44
C GLY A 403 4.24 -20.65 3.41
N GLU A 404 4.36 -19.58 4.17
CA GLU A 404 3.40 -18.49 4.21
C GLU A 404 4.13 -17.15 4.37
N VAL A 405 3.58 -16.09 3.80
CA VAL A 405 4.10 -14.73 3.96
C VAL A 405 2.96 -13.75 4.23
N ARG A 406 3.22 -12.77 5.09
CA ARG A 406 2.24 -11.76 5.52
C ARG A 406 2.91 -10.42 5.76
N CYS A 407 2.20 -9.32 5.55
CA CYS A 407 2.69 -8.01 5.97
C CYS A 407 2.78 -7.91 7.50
N ARG A 408 3.71 -7.10 7.98
CA ARG A 408 3.75 -6.66 9.38
C ARG A 408 2.49 -5.83 9.71
N SER A 409 2.07 -5.87 10.97
CA SER A 409 0.83 -5.22 11.43
C SER A 409 0.86 -3.69 11.38
N ASP A 410 2.05 -3.08 11.30
CA ASP A 410 2.28 -1.64 11.16
C ASP A 410 2.08 -1.13 9.73
N VAL A 411 1.99 -2.01 8.74
CA VAL A 411 1.70 -1.64 7.35
C VAL A 411 0.22 -1.32 7.20
N LYS A 412 -0.12 -0.06 6.95
CA LYS A 412 -1.51 0.43 6.85
C LYS A 412 -1.92 0.93 5.46
N THR A 413 -0.98 1.00 4.52
CA THR A 413 -1.18 1.65 3.22
C THR A 413 -0.93 0.67 2.09
N SER A 414 -1.79 0.68 1.07
CA SER A 414 -1.60 -0.08 -0.18
C SER A 414 -0.68 0.64 -1.17
N GLY A 415 -0.20 -0.07 -2.19
CA GLY A 415 0.45 0.57 -3.33
C GLY A 415 -0.43 1.60 -4.04
N PHE A 416 0.20 2.60 -4.67
CA PHE A 416 -0.46 3.64 -5.45
C PHE A 416 0.50 4.23 -6.50
N ASN A 417 -0.05 4.84 -7.55
CA ASN A 417 0.73 5.49 -8.59
C ASN A 417 0.06 6.81 -8.98
N ILE A 418 0.84 7.89 -8.90
CA ILE A 418 0.42 9.25 -9.28
C ILE A 418 1.41 9.91 -10.25
N GLY A 419 2.21 9.12 -10.98
CA GLY A 419 3.22 9.60 -11.92
C GLY A 419 4.55 9.94 -11.24
N SER A 420 4.59 11.03 -10.48
CA SER A 420 5.80 11.48 -9.77
C SER A 420 6.20 10.57 -8.59
N VAL A 421 5.26 9.74 -8.12
CA VAL A 421 5.49 8.67 -7.13
C VAL A 421 4.79 7.41 -7.57
N THR A 422 5.50 6.29 -7.44
CA THR A 422 4.95 4.95 -7.58
C THR A 422 5.34 4.12 -6.36
N VAL A 423 4.35 3.52 -5.71
CA VAL A 423 4.51 2.56 -4.63
C VAL A 423 3.97 1.22 -5.11
N GLN A 424 4.85 0.24 -5.28
CA GLN A 424 4.55 -1.09 -5.81
C GLN A 424 4.98 -2.18 -4.84
N ASP A 425 4.23 -3.27 -4.81
CA ASP A 425 4.42 -4.39 -3.88
C ASP A 425 4.85 -5.64 -4.64
N TYR A 426 5.72 -6.44 -4.04
CA TYR A 426 6.26 -7.66 -4.64
C TYR A 426 6.42 -8.77 -3.61
N ILE A 427 6.36 -10.01 -4.09
CA ILE A 427 6.88 -11.18 -3.37
C ILE A 427 8.33 -11.39 -3.84
N LEU A 428 9.26 -11.37 -2.90
CA LEU A 428 10.67 -11.65 -3.10
C LEU A 428 10.95 -13.08 -2.70
N PHE A 429 11.53 -13.86 -3.62
CA PHE A 429 11.95 -15.23 -3.41
C PHE A 429 13.47 -15.33 -3.58
N ILE A 430 14.16 -15.90 -2.59
CA ILE A 430 15.62 -16.03 -2.57
C ILE A 430 16.00 -17.47 -2.19
N LEU A 431 16.93 -18.04 -2.96
CA LEU A 431 17.66 -19.25 -2.59
C LEU A 431 19.14 -18.90 -2.43
N THR A 432 19.66 -19.05 -1.22
CA THR A 432 21.07 -18.82 -0.91
C THR A 432 21.77 -20.15 -0.64
N PRO A 433 22.83 -20.49 -1.40
CA PRO A 433 23.59 -21.71 -1.15
C PRO A 433 24.35 -21.66 0.20
N PRO A 434 24.75 -22.82 0.76
CA PRO A 434 25.42 -22.92 2.07
C PRO A 434 26.69 -22.06 2.27
N ASP A 435 27.41 -21.78 1.18
CA ASP A 435 28.65 -21.01 1.16
C ASP A 435 28.73 -20.24 -0.16
N GLU A 436 28.36 -18.96 -0.20
CA GLU A 436 28.32 -18.19 -1.46
C GLU A 436 29.69 -18.11 -2.17
N ARG A 437 30.79 -18.21 -1.43
CA ARG A 437 32.15 -18.08 -1.98
C ARG A 437 32.70 -19.43 -2.45
N GLY A 438 32.49 -20.47 -1.65
CA GLY A 438 32.99 -21.82 -1.91
C GLY A 438 32.03 -22.75 -2.67
N CYS A 439 30.72 -22.48 -2.63
CA CYS A 439 29.73 -23.28 -3.36
C CYS A 439 29.77 -22.92 -4.85
N PRO A 440 29.73 -23.93 -5.75
CA PRO A 440 29.61 -23.69 -7.18
C PRO A 440 28.23 -23.15 -7.58
N LEU A 441 27.21 -23.28 -6.73
CA LEU A 441 25.89 -22.70 -6.96
C LEU A 441 25.92 -21.20 -6.71
N GLN A 442 25.15 -20.45 -7.50
CA GLN A 442 24.98 -19.01 -7.37
C GLN A 442 23.66 -18.71 -6.67
N GLN A 443 23.61 -17.66 -5.87
CA GLN A 443 22.35 -17.21 -5.27
C GLN A 443 21.32 -16.93 -6.37
N LEU A 444 20.10 -17.44 -6.17
CA LEU A 444 18.95 -17.08 -6.98
C LEU A 444 18.12 -16.04 -6.21
N GLN A 445 17.75 -14.97 -6.89
CA GLN A 445 16.81 -13.98 -6.39
C GLN A 445 15.79 -13.67 -7.48
N TYR A 446 14.50 -13.78 -7.14
CA TYR A 446 13.39 -13.49 -8.03
C TYR A 446 12.36 -12.60 -7.34
N THR A 447 11.81 -11.64 -8.08
CA THR A 447 10.84 -10.68 -7.56
C THR A 447 9.59 -10.74 -8.43
N HIS A 448 8.45 -11.10 -7.83
CA HIS A 448 7.16 -11.20 -8.51
C HIS A 448 6.22 -10.06 -8.11
N PRO A 449 5.68 -9.26 -9.04
CA PRO A 449 4.75 -8.18 -8.69
C PRO A 449 3.42 -8.72 -8.15
N ILE A 450 2.92 -8.10 -7.09
CA ILE A 450 1.60 -8.37 -6.53
C ILE A 450 0.89 -7.06 -6.21
N LYS A 451 -0.40 -7.14 -5.88
CA LYS A 451 -1.17 -5.99 -5.42
C LYS A 451 -1.60 -6.20 -3.98
N LEU A 452 -1.16 -5.34 -3.07
CA LEU A 452 -1.72 -5.30 -1.73
C LEU A 452 -2.85 -4.28 -1.66
N VAL A 453 -3.97 -4.64 -1.03
CA VAL A 453 -5.16 -3.79 -0.82
C VAL A 453 -5.49 -3.72 0.66
N THR A 454 -6.29 -2.74 1.10
CA THR A 454 -6.46 -2.45 2.54
C THR A 454 -7.16 -3.55 3.31
N ASP A 455 -8.11 -4.23 2.67
CA ASP A 455 -9.03 -5.14 3.34
C ASP A 455 -8.95 -6.54 2.73
N THR A 456 -9.11 -7.58 3.56
CA THR A 456 -9.24 -8.98 3.12
C THR A 456 -10.50 -9.18 2.28
N TRP A 457 -10.50 -10.19 1.41
CA TRP A 457 -11.71 -10.61 0.71
C TRP A 457 -12.80 -11.07 1.71
N MET A 458 -14.05 -10.77 1.39
CA MET A 458 -15.22 -11.19 2.15
C MET A 458 -16.23 -11.72 1.15
N GLU A 459 -16.90 -12.81 1.50
CA GLU A 459 -18.04 -13.27 0.73
C GLU A 459 -19.18 -12.26 0.89
N GLU A 460 -19.68 -11.71 -0.22
CA GLU A 460 -20.90 -10.92 -0.20
C GLU A 460 -22.06 -11.86 0.15
N GLY A 461 -22.54 -11.82 1.40
CA GLY A 461 -23.84 -12.44 1.71
C GLY A 461 -23.98 -13.27 2.99
N THR A 462 -23.01 -13.35 3.91
CA THR A 462 -23.34 -13.93 5.24
C THR A 462 -24.09 -12.90 6.06
N HIS A 463 -25.41 -13.07 6.14
CA HIS A 463 -26.27 -12.28 7.01
C HIS A 463 -25.85 -12.55 8.47
N PRO A 464 -25.75 -11.52 9.34
CA PRO A 464 -25.32 -11.71 10.73
C PRO A 464 -26.23 -12.63 11.58
N GLN A 465 -27.36 -13.12 11.04
CA GLN A 465 -28.20 -14.14 11.68
C GLN A 465 -27.92 -15.58 11.22
N ASP A 466 -27.00 -15.79 10.27
CA ASP A 466 -26.60 -17.12 9.81
C ASP A 466 -25.34 -17.67 10.54
N ILE A 467 -25.00 -17.10 11.71
CA ILE A 467 -23.88 -17.53 12.60
C ILE A 467 -24.41 -17.94 13.96
#